data_AF-K4R7I4-F1
#
_entry.id   AF-K4R7I4-F1
#
_cell.length_a   1.000
_cell.length_b   1.000
_cell.length_c   1.000
_cell.angle_alpha   90.00
_cell.angle_beta   90.00
_cell.angle_gamma   90.00
#
_symmetry.space_group_name_H-M   'P 1'
#
loop_
_entity.id
_entity.type
_entity.pdbx_description
1 polymer ?
#
loop_
_entity_poly.entity_id
_entity_poly.type
_entity_poly.pdbx_seq_one_letter_code
_entity_poly.pdbx_strand_id
1 'polypeptide(L)'
;MHRGHELHPHLIRPDGSTSRKVQHSRMASTPNQQTDVRKVYYQCRLGQSELERMFGVACEGISSPEVQISTVVGSTRFWNSNLADLIATLQANAPEPSGKWTNISMEAKNASMERSVSISIDTERTEFNFSGSDSTWVYGQSARLESFLGAHGAVRNSPKYEAKISVVFAVFFIGVGALWAFGDLGKETVEECIQRAAESKENQLAFNIIMGALLSFGVLFILFQFLKRRSLRAQLRINSAVADGTWWSRLSVGEKIAAIGIPIASLATVGTLISAASDAIGK
;
A
#
# COMPACT_ATOMS: atom_id res chain seq x y z
N MET A 1 -44.01 42.71 8.92
CA MET A 1 -45.19 42.04 9.47
C MET A 1 -44.72 40.93 10.40
N HIS A 2 -45.19 40.98 11.66
CA HIS A 2 -45.21 39.99 12.78
C HIS A 2 -44.02 39.04 13.03
N ARG A 3 -43.34 39.12 14.20
CA ARG A 3 -43.66 38.52 15.54
C ARG A 3 -43.87 37.00 15.48
N GLY A 4 -43.35 36.13 16.35
CA GLY A 4 -42.66 36.23 17.65
C GLY A 4 -41.96 34.88 17.94
N HIS A 5 -40.87 34.83 18.71
CA HIS A 5 -40.83 34.59 20.16
C HIS A 5 -41.91 33.64 20.71
N GLU A 6 -41.53 32.40 21.00
CA GLU A 6 -42.07 31.62 22.13
C GLU A 6 -40.94 30.85 22.82
N LEU A 7 -40.68 31.26 24.06
CA LEU A 7 -40.03 30.48 25.12
C LEU A 7 -41.13 29.67 25.81
N HIS A 8 -40.87 28.40 26.16
CA HIS A 8 -41.64 27.74 27.19
C HIS A 8 -40.73 26.96 28.17
N PRO A 9 -40.89 27.17 29.50
CA PRO A 9 -40.06 26.58 30.54
C PRO A 9 -40.69 25.34 31.21
N HIS A 10 -39.83 24.62 31.93
CA HIS A 10 -40.04 23.83 33.17
C HIS A 10 -41.37 23.07 33.40
N LEU A 11 -41.25 21.76 33.64
CA LEU A 11 -42.01 21.10 34.72
C LEU A 11 -41.31 19.84 35.23
N ILE A 12 -40.87 19.92 36.50
CA ILE A 12 -40.45 18.82 37.38
C ILE A 12 -41.68 18.39 38.17
N ARG A 13 -41.99 17.08 38.25
CA ARG A 13 -42.56 16.43 39.46
C ARG A 13 -42.73 14.89 39.30
N PRO A 14 -43.00 14.11 40.38
CA PRO A 14 -42.11 13.05 40.86
C PRO A 14 -42.76 11.65 40.97
N ASP A 15 -41.96 10.69 41.45
CA ASP A 15 -42.26 9.44 42.17
C ASP A 15 -43.64 8.76 42.02
N GLY A 16 -43.58 7.49 41.58
CA GLY A 16 -44.69 6.55 41.62
C GLY A 16 -44.19 5.12 41.77
N SER A 17 -44.18 4.66 43.02
CA SER A 17 -43.79 3.35 43.53
C SER A 17 -44.55 2.15 42.94
N THR A 18 -43.84 1.01 42.90
CA THR A 18 -44.33 -0.40 43.03
C THR A 18 -45.22 -1.00 41.95
N SER A 19 -44.67 -1.98 41.20
CA SER A 19 -45.37 -3.27 41.04
C SER A 19 -44.39 -4.41 40.74
N ARG A 20 -44.34 -5.34 41.69
CA ARG A 20 -43.55 -6.56 41.70
C ARG A 20 -44.19 -7.57 40.73
N LYS A 21 -43.66 -7.66 39.50
CA LYS A 21 -43.90 -8.82 38.63
C LYS A 21 -42.72 -9.77 38.75
N VAL A 22 -42.96 -10.90 39.42
CA VAL A 22 -42.12 -12.10 39.30
C VAL A 22 -42.24 -12.57 37.86
N GLN A 23 -41.37 -12.06 37.02
CA GLN A 23 -41.20 -12.53 35.66
C GLN A 23 -40.18 -13.64 35.74
N HIS A 24 -40.62 -14.88 35.52
CA HIS A 24 -39.71 -15.96 35.18
C HIS A 24 -38.82 -15.47 34.04
N SER A 25 -37.57 -15.13 34.37
CA SER A 25 -36.51 -14.96 33.40
C SER A 25 -36.34 -16.29 32.68
N ARG A 26 -37.10 -16.49 31.60
CA ARG A 26 -36.56 -17.19 30.44
C ARG A 26 -35.28 -16.44 30.11
N MET A 27 -34.14 -17.05 30.45
CA MET A 27 -32.86 -16.66 29.90
C MET A 27 -33.02 -16.78 28.38
N ALA A 28 -33.37 -15.66 27.74
CA ALA A 28 -33.14 -15.51 26.33
C ALA A 28 -31.63 -15.63 26.19
N SER A 29 -31.16 -16.76 25.67
CA SER A 29 -29.78 -16.93 25.25
C SER A 29 -29.51 -15.76 24.31
N THR A 30 -28.77 -14.75 24.80
CA THR A 30 -28.25 -13.69 23.96
C THR A 30 -27.55 -14.41 22.81
N PRO A 31 -27.96 -14.21 21.55
CA PRO A 31 -27.28 -14.84 20.43
C PRO A 31 -25.81 -14.49 20.58
N ASN A 32 -24.95 -15.49 20.76
CA ASN A 32 -23.51 -15.30 20.95
C ASN A 32 -23.01 -14.47 19.76
N GLN A 33 -22.82 -13.18 19.98
CA GLN A 33 -22.46 -12.25 18.93
C GLN A 33 -20.98 -12.50 18.59
N GLN A 34 -20.76 -13.40 17.64
CA GLN A 34 -19.42 -13.67 17.12
C GLN A 34 -18.95 -12.43 16.36
N THR A 35 -17.85 -11.86 16.82
CA THR A 35 -17.19 -10.75 16.14
C THR A 35 -16.30 -11.31 15.05
N ASP A 36 -16.36 -10.74 13.86
CA ASP A 36 -15.57 -11.15 12.70
C ASP A 36 -14.92 -9.92 12.05
N VAL A 37 -13.60 -9.93 11.91
CA VAL A 37 -12.82 -8.81 11.37
C VAL A 37 -11.90 -9.32 10.26
N ARG A 38 -12.29 -8.96 9.04
CA ARG A 38 -11.54 -9.24 7.81
C ARG A 38 -10.79 -8.00 7.33
N LYS A 39 -9.50 -8.14 7.03
CA LYS A 39 -8.70 -7.08 6.40
C LYS A 39 -7.85 -7.64 5.26
N VAL A 40 -7.57 -6.78 4.29
CA VAL A 40 -6.76 -7.11 3.10
C VAL A 40 -5.64 -6.09 2.97
N TYR A 41 -4.43 -6.60 2.79
CA TYR A 41 -3.22 -5.83 2.56
C TYR A 41 -2.56 -6.28 1.27
N TYR A 42 -1.77 -5.40 0.66
CA TYR A 42 -1.04 -5.64 -0.58
C TYR A 42 0.44 -5.36 -0.38
N GLN A 43 1.26 -5.81 -1.33
CA GLN A 43 2.70 -5.51 -1.35
C GLN A 43 3.49 -6.10 -0.17
N CYS A 44 2.91 -7.07 0.54
CA CYS A 44 3.58 -7.74 1.65
C CYS A 44 4.82 -8.49 1.15
N ARG A 45 5.91 -8.38 1.91
CA ARG A 45 7.15 -9.12 1.67
C ARG A 45 7.42 -10.00 2.87
N LEU A 46 7.20 -11.29 2.72
CA LEU A 46 7.25 -12.26 3.80
C LEU A 46 8.22 -13.38 3.43
N GLY A 47 9.30 -13.49 4.21
CA GLY A 47 10.20 -14.63 4.19
C GLY A 47 9.79 -15.69 5.20
N GLN A 48 10.59 -16.75 5.33
CA GLN A 48 10.31 -17.83 6.30
C GLN A 48 10.18 -17.30 7.73
N SER A 49 11.17 -16.53 8.19
CA SER A 49 11.21 -15.95 9.54
C SER A 49 10.05 -15.00 9.80
N GLU A 50 9.66 -14.20 8.80
CA GLU A 50 8.55 -13.27 8.92
C GLU A 50 7.21 -14.00 8.97
N LEU A 51 7.05 -15.08 8.18
CA LEU A 51 5.86 -15.93 8.26
C LEU A 51 5.73 -16.58 9.64
N GLU A 52 6.80 -17.20 10.15
CA GLU A 52 6.79 -17.81 11.49
C GLU A 52 6.47 -16.78 12.59
N ARG A 53 7.06 -15.59 12.53
CA ARG A 53 6.76 -14.49 13.48
C ARG A 53 5.32 -14.01 13.36
N MET A 54 4.85 -13.79 12.14
CA MET A 54 3.48 -13.38 11.87
C MET A 54 2.47 -14.41 12.42
N PHE A 55 2.77 -15.70 12.25
CA PHE A 55 1.98 -16.80 12.76
C PHE A 55 1.98 -16.84 14.29
N GLY A 56 3.14 -16.63 14.91
CA GLY A 56 3.26 -16.50 16.36
C GLY A 56 2.40 -15.35 16.92
N VAL A 57 2.43 -14.19 16.26
CA VAL A 57 1.59 -13.03 16.63
C VAL A 57 0.10 -13.35 16.44
N ALA A 58 -0.28 -13.94 15.31
CA ALA A 58 -1.67 -14.23 14.99
C ALA A 58 -2.30 -15.28 15.93
N CYS A 59 -1.52 -16.25 16.41
CA CYS A 59 -1.99 -17.30 17.31
C CYS A 59 -1.98 -16.88 18.79
N GLU A 60 -1.49 -15.68 19.12
CA GLU A 60 -1.36 -15.23 20.51
C GLU A 60 -2.72 -15.15 21.21
N GLY A 61 -2.84 -15.83 22.35
CA GLY A 61 -4.09 -15.91 23.11
C GLY A 61 -5.06 -17.01 22.65
N ILE A 62 -4.67 -17.87 21.70
CA ILE A 62 -5.39 -19.12 21.42
C ILE A 62 -4.76 -20.23 22.28
N SER A 63 -5.51 -20.79 23.22
CA SER A 63 -5.05 -21.92 24.03
C SER A 63 -5.01 -23.19 23.18
N SER A 64 -3.84 -23.82 23.04
CA SER A 64 -3.66 -25.05 22.25
C SER A 64 -4.22 -24.93 20.81
N PRO A 65 -3.66 -24.04 19.97
CA PRO A 65 -4.19 -23.81 18.64
C PRO A 65 -4.03 -25.08 17.78
N GLU A 66 -5.13 -25.53 17.18
CA GLU A 66 -5.07 -26.47 16.06
C GLU A 66 -4.66 -25.67 14.83
N VAL A 67 -3.35 -25.63 14.56
CA VAL A 67 -2.76 -24.90 13.44
C VAL A 67 -2.73 -25.80 12.21
N GLN A 68 -3.20 -25.27 11.09
CA GLN A 68 -3.10 -25.88 9.77
C GLN A 68 -2.49 -24.86 8.80
N ILE A 69 -1.36 -25.21 8.22
CA ILE A 69 -0.68 -24.43 7.19
C ILE A 69 -0.78 -25.22 5.90
N SER A 70 -1.28 -24.60 4.85
CA SER A 70 -1.50 -25.24 3.56
C SER A 70 -1.04 -24.38 2.39
N THR A 71 -0.75 -25.05 1.29
CA THR A 71 -0.35 -24.42 0.02
C THR A 71 -0.82 -25.31 -1.13
N VAL A 72 -0.89 -24.75 -2.33
CA VAL A 72 -1.36 -25.45 -3.53
C VAL A 72 -0.25 -25.33 -4.57
N VAL A 73 0.23 -26.48 -5.05
CA VAL A 73 1.22 -26.56 -6.12
C VAL A 73 0.61 -27.37 -7.25
N GLY A 74 0.38 -26.74 -8.40
CA GLY A 74 -0.41 -27.32 -9.48
C GLY A 74 -1.86 -27.57 -9.02
N SER A 75 -2.29 -28.83 -9.05
CA SER A 75 -3.61 -29.27 -8.57
C SER A 75 -3.58 -29.91 -7.18
N THR A 76 -2.41 -30.01 -6.55
CA THR A 76 -2.24 -30.73 -5.28
C THR A 76 -2.16 -29.76 -4.11
N ARG A 77 -2.97 -29.99 -3.09
CA ARG A 77 -2.91 -29.24 -1.82
C ARG A 77 -2.02 -29.99 -0.83
N PHE A 78 -1.00 -29.30 -0.34
CA PHE A 78 -0.14 -29.77 0.73
C PHE A 78 -0.51 -29.05 2.02
N TRP A 79 -0.47 -29.75 3.15
CA TRP A 79 -0.79 -29.16 4.45
C TRP A 79 -0.01 -29.83 5.56
N ASN A 80 0.34 -29.08 6.61
CA ASN A 80 1.01 -29.54 7.81
C ASN A 80 0.68 -28.63 9.01
N SER A 81 1.03 -29.04 10.22
CA SER A 81 0.78 -28.26 11.45
C SER A 81 1.78 -27.13 11.69
N ASN A 82 2.93 -27.16 11.02
CA ASN A 82 3.95 -26.12 11.07
C ASN A 82 4.60 -25.91 9.69
N LEU A 83 5.32 -24.79 9.56
CA LEU A 83 5.86 -24.33 8.28
C LEU A 83 7.04 -25.20 7.83
N ALA A 84 7.90 -25.61 8.77
CA ALA A 84 9.07 -26.43 8.48
C ALA A 84 8.67 -27.79 7.88
N ASP A 85 7.67 -28.45 8.47
CA ASP A 85 7.14 -29.73 7.99
C ASP A 85 6.44 -29.57 6.63
N LEU A 86 5.75 -28.43 6.41
CA LEU A 86 5.19 -28.12 5.10
C LEU A 86 6.26 -28.00 4.02
N ILE A 87 7.36 -27.31 4.33
CA ILE A 87 8.51 -27.18 3.42
C ILE A 87 9.13 -28.54 3.14
N ALA A 88 9.39 -29.35 4.18
CA ALA A 88 9.96 -30.69 4.02
C ALA A 88 9.05 -31.60 3.17
N THR A 89 7.74 -31.54 3.40
CA THR A 89 6.74 -32.30 2.63
C THR A 89 6.72 -31.88 1.18
N LEU A 90 6.80 -30.58 0.89
CA LEU A 90 6.88 -30.08 -0.48
C LEU A 90 8.19 -30.47 -1.16
N GLN A 91 9.31 -30.40 -0.45
CA GLN A 91 10.61 -30.80 -1.00
C GLN A 91 10.64 -32.27 -1.39
N ALA A 92 9.97 -33.13 -0.62
CA ALA A 92 9.91 -34.55 -0.89
C ALA A 92 8.90 -34.93 -1.99
N ASN A 93 7.78 -34.21 -2.11
CA ASN A 93 6.63 -34.67 -2.90
C ASN A 93 6.21 -33.74 -4.06
N ALA A 94 6.64 -32.48 -4.08
CA ALA A 94 6.26 -31.55 -5.12
C ALA A 94 7.06 -31.79 -6.41
N PRO A 95 6.45 -31.68 -7.60
CA PRO A 95 7.17 -31.83 -8.87
C PRO A 95 8.26 -30.78 -9.08
N GLU A 96 8.08 -29.58 -8.52
CA GLU A 96 9.02 -28.46 -8.62
C GLU A 96 9.22 -27.83 -7.23
N PRO A 97 10.06 -28.43 -6.37
CA PRO A 97 10.18 -28.04 -4.96
C PRO A 97 10.85 -26.66 -4.77
N SER A 98 11.59 -26.18 -5.78
CA SER A 98 12.23 -24.86 -5.80
C SER A 98 11.37 -23.77 -6.46
N GLY A 99 10.14 -24.10 -6.87
CA GLY A 99 9.22 -23.16 -7.51
C GLY A 99 8.91 -21.94 -6.65
N LYS A 100 8.54 -20.84 -7.29
CA LYS A 100 8.04 -19.65 -6.58
C LYS A 100 6.70 -20.01 -5.93
N TRP A 101 6.64 -19.89 -4.61
CA TRP A 101 5.38 -20.09 -3.89
C TRP A 101 4.39 -19.00 -4.27
N THR A 102 3.21 -19.41 -4.74
CA THR A 102 2.17 -18.48 -5.20
C THR A 102 1.08 -18.25 -4.17
N ASN A 103 0.91 -19.18 -3.25
CA ASN A 103 -0.09 -19.08 -2.20
C ASN A 103 0.33 -19.86 -0.94
N ILE A 104 -0.05 -19.34 0.21
CA ILE A 104 0.00 -20.03 1.50
C ILE A 104 -1.22 -19.61 2.31
N SER A 105 -1.89 -20.58 2.92
CA SER A 105 -3.02 -20.36 3.80
C SER A 105 -2.68 -20.90 5.17
N MET A 106 -2.97 -20.13 6.20
CA MET A 106 -2.88 -20.53 7.59
C MET A 106 -4.26 -20.45 8.21
N GLU A 107 -4.59 -21.46 8.99
CA GLU A 107 -5.75 -21.46 9.85
C GLU A 107 -5.30 -21.89 11.24
N ALA A 108 -5.77 -21.21 12.27
CA ALA A 108 -5.60 -21.64 13.64
C ALA A 108 -6.92 -21.43 14.38
N LYS A 109 -7.36 -22.46 15.11
CA LYS A 109 -8.62 -22.46 15.85
C LYS A 109 -8.43 -23.09 17.23
N ASN A 110 -9.18 -22.59 18.21
CA ASN A 110 -9.31 -23.27 19.50
C ASN A 110 -10.26 -24.48 19.35
N ALA A 111 -10.08 -25.53 20.16
CA ALA A 111 -10.99 -26.66 20.24
C ALA A 111 -12.46 -26.24 20.55
N SER A 112 -12.64 -25.15 21.31
CA SER A 112 -13.94 -24.56 21.61
C SER A 112 -14.55 -23.74 20.45
N MET A 113 -13.79 -23.50 19.38
CA MET A 113 -14.12 -22.59 18.27
C MET A 113 -14.42 -21.13 18.70
N GLU A 114 -14.09 -20.75 19.93
CA GLU A 114 -14.33 -19.40 20.46
C GLU A 114 -13.40 -18.35 19.85
N ARG A 115 -12.25 -18.78 19.33
CA ARG A 115 -11.25 -17.94 18.68
C ARG A 115 -10.71 -18.68 17.47
N SER A 116 -10.70 -18.00 16.34
CA SER A 116 -10.07 -18.50 15.12
C SER A 116 -9.41 -17.38 14.35
N VAL A 117 -8.37 -17.74 13.61
CA VAL A 117 -7.68 -16.89 12.67
C VAL A 117 -7.49 -17.64 11.36
N SER A 118 -7.77 -16.98 10.25
CA SER A 118 -7.46 -17.45 8.91
C SER A 118 -6.61 -16.38 8.22
N ILE A 119 -5.47 -16.76 7.68
CA ILE A 119 -4.56 -15.88 6.94
C ILE A 119 -4.32 -16.51 5.59
N SER A 120 -4.73 -15.84 4.52
CA SER A 120 -4.46 -16.24 3.14
C SER A 120 -3.49 -15.27 2.52
N ILE A 121 -2.39 -15.78 1.98
CA ILE A 121 -1.34 -14.99 1.34
C ILE A 121 -1.20 -15.50 -0.07
N ASP A 122 -1.29 -14.60 -1.03
CA ASP A 122 -0.94 -14.86 -2.41
C ASP A 122 0.19 -13.94 -2.87
N THR A 123 0.49 -13.96 -4.17
CA THR A 123 1.57 -13.15 -4.76
C THR A 123 1.31 -11.65 -4.74
N GLU A 124 0.09 -11.19 -4.47
CA GLU A 124 -0.28 -9.77 -4.52
C GLU A 124 -0.83 -9.24 -3.19
N ARG A 125 -1.51 -10.08 -2.42
CA ARG A 125 -2.25 -9.71 -1.22
C ARG A 125 -2.06 -10.70 -0.06
N THR A 126 -2.15 -10.14 1.13
CA THR A 126 -2.32 -10.86 2.40
C THR A 126 -3.69 -10.48 2.95
N GLU A 127 -4.55 -11.47 3.04
CA GLU A 127 -5.85 -11.37 3.67
C GLU A 127 -5.80 -12.08 5.01
N PHE A 128 -6.36 -11.47 6.05
CA PHE A 128 -6.56 -12.16 7.30
C PHE A 128 -7.97 -11.91 7.84
N ASN A 129 -8.44 -12.90 8.57
CA ASN A 129 -9.73 -12.88 9.23
C ASN A 129 -9.56 -13.37 10.67
N PHE A 130 -9.91 -12.53 11.63
CA PHE A 130 -10.00 -12.92 13.04
C PHE A 130 -11.46 -13.03 13.42
N SER A 131 -11.86 -14.16 13.98
CA SER A 131 -13.21 -14.31 14.51
C SER A 131 -13.22 -14.89 15.91
N GLY A 132 -14.20 -14.47 16.72
CA GLY A 132 -14.38 -15.00 18.05
C GLY A 132 -15.47 -14.32 18.88
N SER A 133 -15.74 -14.87 20.06
CA SER A 133 -16.73 -14.33 21.01
C SER A 133 -16.23 -13.08 21.75
N ASP A 134 -14.91 -12.93 21.89
CA ASP A 134 -14.25 -11.80 22.55
C ASP A 134 -13.83 -10.74 21.52
N SER A 135 -14.67 -9.70 21.38
CA SER A 135 -14.41 -8.58 20.46
C SER A 135 -13.11 -7.84 20.78
N THR A 136 -12.71 -7.74 22.06
CA THR A 136 -11.48 -7.05 22.47
C THR A 136 -10.27 -7.79 21.93
N TRP A 137 -10.25 -9.12 22.05
CA TRP A 137 -9.21 -9.96 21.46
C TRP A 137 -9.20 -9.84 19.92
N VAL A 138 -10.36 -9.95 19.26
CA VAL A 138 -10.45 -9.86 17.79
C VAL A 138 -9.87 -8.54 17.26
N TYR A 139 -10.32 -7.40 17.80
CA TYR A 139 -9.81 -6.10 17.37
C TYR A 139 -8.34 -5.89 17.74
N GLY A 140 -7.92 -6.32 18.94
CA GLY A 140 -6.54 -6.24 19.40
C GLY A 140 -5.58 -7.02 18.50
N GLN A 141 -5.90 -8.27 18.16
CA GLN A 141 -5.07 -9.07 17.26
C GLN A 141 -5.08 -8.53 15.83
N SER A 142 -6.22 -8.04 15.35
CA SER A 142 -6.28 -7.38 14.04
C SER A 142 -5.36 -6.16 13.94
N ALA A 143 -5.19 -5.41 15.04
CA ALA A 143 -4.34 -4.22 15.10
C ALA A 143 -2.85 -4.60 15.20
N ARG A 144 -2.51 -5.65 15.97
CA ARG A 144 -1.14 -6.17 16.05
C ARG A 144 -0.66 -6.72 14.72
N LEU A 145 -1.48 -7.53 14.06
CA LEU A 145 -1.13 -8.09 12.75
C LEU A 145 -1.04 -6.99 11.69
N GLU A 146 -1.92 -5.99 11.76
CA GLU A 146 -1.82 -4.78 10.92
C GLU A 146 -0.48 -4.05 11.11
N SER A 147 -0.10 -3.77 12.36
CA SER A 147 1.17 -3.12 12.66
C SER A 147 2.36 -3.93 12.15
N PHE A 148 2.32 -5.25 12.35
CA PHE A 148 3.32 -6.18 11.83
C PHE A 148 3.43 -6.09 10.30
N LEU A 149 2.33 -6.20 9.57
CA LEU A 149 2.33 -6.13 8.11
C LEU A 149 2.80 -4.76 7.61
N GLY A 150 2.36 -3.68 8.26
CA GLY A 150 2.80 -2.31 7.93
C GLY A 150 4.31 -2.12 8.07
N ALA A 151 4.92 -2.68 9.12
CA ALA A 151 6.37 -2.68 9.31
C ALA A 151 7.12 -3.44 8.19
N HIS A 152 6.47 -4.41 7.54
CA HIS A 152 6.99 -5.19 6.42
C HIS A 152 6.58 -4.64 5.04
N GLY A 153 6.13 -3.37 4.99
CA GLY A 153 5.85 -2.65 3.75
C GLY A 153 4.47 -2.90 3.16
N ALA A 154 3.57 -3.53 3.92
CA ALA A 154 2.20 -3.76 3.47
C ALA A 154 1.42 -2.45 3.33
N VAL A 155 0.59 -2.36 2.30
CA VAL A 155 -0.29 -1.21 2.05
C VAL A 155 -1.75 -1.67 1.97
N ARG A 156 -2.68 -0.87 2.50
CA ARG A 156 -4.13 -1.18 2.45
C ARG A 156 -4.73 -1.03 1.05
N ASN A 157 -4.15 -0.16 0.22
CA ASN A 157 -4.69 0.16 -1.09
C ASN A 157 -4.12 -0.78 -2.16
N SER A 158 -4.98 -1.20 -3.10
CA SER A 158 -4.54 -2.04 -4.20
C SER A 158 -3.52 -1.30 -5.08
N PRO A 159 -2.39 -1.95 -5.45
CA PRO A 159 -1.38 -1.38 -6.36
C PRO A 159 -1.95 -0.97 -7.73
N LYS A 160 -3.10 -1.56 -8.12
CA LYS A 160 -3.78 -1.26 -9.38
C LYS A 160 -4.24 0.20 -9.43
N TYR A 161 -4.58 0.81 -8.29
CA TYR A 161 -5.00 2.20 -8.23
C TYR A 161 -3.81 3.17 -8.37
N GLU A 162 -2.71 2.88 -7.66
CA GLU A 162 -1.48 3.70 -7.75
C GLU A 162 -0.88 3.68 -9.17
N ALA A 163 -0.93 2.53 -9.83
CA ALA A 163 -0.45 2.38 -11.21
C ALA A 163 -1.13 3.35 -12.19
N LYS A 164 -2.45 3.54 -12.04
CA LYS A 164 -3.22 4.44 -12.91
C LYS A 164 -2.76 5.88 -12.72
N ILE A 165 -2.57 6.31 -11.47
CA ILE A 165 -2.11 7.66 -11.15
C ILE A 165 -0.72 7.90 -11.76
N SER A 166 0.23 6.98 -11.57
CA SER A 166 1.58 7.14 -12.15
C SER A 166 1.58 7.21 -13.68
N VAL A 167 0.73 6.42 -14.35
CA VAL A 167 0.59 6.44 -15.82
C VAL A 167 -0.01 7.77 -16.28
N VAL A 168 -1.05 8.27 -15.61
CA VAL A 168 -1.67 9.57 -15.92
C VAL A 168 -0.65 10.69 -15.78
N PHE A 169 0.13 10.71 -14.69
CA PHE A 169 1.21 11.68 -14.52
C PHE A 169 2.28 11.56 -15.61
N ALA A 170 2.68 10.34 -15.98
CA ALA A 170 3.64 10.14 -17.06
C ALA A 170 3.14 10.67 -18.41
N VAL A 171 1.89 10.35 -18.78
CA VAL A 171 1.26 10.84 -20.01
C VAL A 171 1.14 12.36 -19.99
N PHE A 172 0.77 12.95 -18.84
CA PHE A 172 0.72 14.41 -18.68
C PHE A 172 2.07 15.07 -18.94
N PHE A 173 3.15 14.59 -18.31
CA PHE A 173 4.48 15.18 -18.51
C PHE A 173 5.02 14.94 -19.93
N ILE A 174 4.73 13.80 -20.55
CA ILE A 174 5.09 13.54 -21.96
C ILE A 174 4.31 14.50 -22.88
N GLY A 175 3.01 14.70 -22.64
CA GLY A 175 2.18 15.59 -23.45
C GLY A 175 2.61 17.06 -23.32
N VAL A 176 2.88 17.52 -22.10
CA VAL A 176 3.41 18.87 -21.83
C VAL A 176 4.79 19.04 -22.47
N GLY A 177 5.67 18.04 -22.36
CA GLY A 177 6.99 18.06 -22.99
C GLY A 177 6.92 18.10 -24.51
N ALA A 178 6.01 17.33 -25.11
CA ALA A 178 5.79 17.33 -26.56
C ALA A 178 5.19 18.66 -27.05
N LEU A 179 4.19 19.21 -26.35
CA LEU A 179 3.64 20.53 -26.67
C LEU A 179 4.70 21.63 -26.52
N TRP A 180 5.59 21.53 -25.54
CA TRP A 180 6.69 22.49 -25.39
C TRP A 180 7.74 22.35 -26.51
N ALA A 181 8.11 21.12 -26.89
CA ALA A 181 9.10 20.88 -27.93
C ALA A 181 8.60 21.13 -29.36
N PHE A 182 7.30 20.96 -29.61
CA PHE A 182 6.70 20.98 -30.96
C PHE A 182 5.57 22.02 -31.13
N GLY A 183 5.23 22.77 -30.09
CA GLY A 183 4.12 23.73 -30.11
C GLY A 183 4.32 24.92 -31.06
N ASP A 184 5.55 25.14 -31.53
CA ASP A 184 5.92 26.26 -32.40
C ASP A 184 5.93 25.89 -33.89
N LEU A 185 5.01 25.01 -34.31
CA LEU A 185 4.84 24.61 -35.72
C LEU A 185 3.78 25.45 -36.45
N GLY A 186 3.37 26.57 -35.87
CA GLY A 186 2.55 27.58 -36.55
C GLY A 186 3.40 28.35 -37.54
N LYS A 187 2.97 28.43 -38.81
CA LYS A 187 3.62 29.23 -39.85
C LYS A 187 3.46 30.73 -39.52
N GLU A 188 4.34 31.27 -38.68
CA GLU A 188 4.37 32.71 -38.44
C GLU A 188 5.10 33.42 -39.58
N THR A 189 4.48 34.47 -40.10
CA THR A 189 5.10 35.37 -41.07
C THR A 189 6.30 36.08 -40.45
N VAL A 190 7.33 36.35 -41.26
CA VAL A 190 8.65 36.89 -40.82
C VAL A 190 8.51 38.16 -39.96
N GLU A 191 7.51 39.00 -40.22
CA GLU A 191 7.25 40.24 -39.45
C GLU A 191 6.70 39.99 -38.04
N GLU A 192 5.80 39.03 -37.85
CA GLU A 192 5.30 38.66 -36.51
C GLU A 192 6.41 38.03 -35.67
N CYS A 193 7.30 37.27 -36.30
CA CYS A 193 8.43 36.61 -35.65
C CYS A 193 9.46 37.63 -35.10
N ILE A 194 9.73 38.71 -35.85
CA ILE A 194 10.66 39.77 -35.43
C ILE A 194 10.07 40.59 -34.27
N GLN A 195 8.78 40.92 -34.33
CA GLN A 195 8.11 41.71 -33.29
C GLN A 195 7.98 40.93 -31.98
N ARG A 196 7.62 39.63 -32.07
CA ARG A 196 7.51 38.76 -30.90
C ARG A 196 8.87 38.46 -30.25
N ALA A 197 9.92 38.29 -31.05
CA ALA A 197 11.28 38.07 -30.56
C ALA A 197 11.87 39.29 -29.82
N ALA A 198 11.39 40.51 -30.10
CA ALA A 198 11.77 41.71 -29.38
C ALA A 198 11.09 41.82 -28.00
N GLU A 199 9.82 41.38 -27.89
CA GLU A 199 9.05 41.42 -26.64
C GLU A 199 9.19 40.17 -25.76
N SER A 200 9.58 39.01 -26.32
CA SER A 200 9.59 37.72 -25.60
C SER A 200 10.90 37.38 -24.91
N LYS A 201 12.03 38.05 -25.22
CA LYS A 201 13.38 37.55 -24.87
C LYS A 201 13.61 37.29 -23.37
N GLU A 202 13.13 38.14 -22.47
CA GLU A 202 13.25 37.89 -21.02
C GLU A 202 12.23 36.84 -20.51
N ASN A 203 10.98 36.92 -20.97
CA ASN A 203 9.92 36.01 -20.53
C ASN A 203 10.11 34.57 -21.05
N GLN A 204 10.73 34.41 -22.22
CA GLN A 204 10.96 33.13 -22.87
C GLN A 204 12.12 32.36 -22.21
N LEU A 205 13.16 33.06 -21.74
CA LEU A 205 14.21 32.44 -20.93
C LEU A 205 13.64 31.89 -19.62
N ALA A 206 12.91 32.73 -18.86
CA ALA A 206 12.29 32.32 -17.61
C ALA A 206 11.31 31.16 -17.80
N PHE A 207 10.48 31.22 -18.85
CA PHE A 207 9.56 30.15 -19.22
C PHE A 207 10.29 28.84 -19.54
N ASN A 208 11.35 28.87 -20.34
CA ASN A 208 12.13 27.68 -20.70
C ASN A 208 12.82 27.05 -19.48
N ILE A 209 13.33 27.87 -18.56
CA ILE A 209 13.92 27.39 -17.30
C ILE A 209 12.86 26.71 -16.44
N ILE A 210 11.69 27.35 -16.25
CA ILE A 210 10.58 26.81 -15.46
C ILE A 210 10.08 25.49 -16.07
N MET A 211 9.90 25.44 -17.38
CA MET A 211 9.46 24.24 -18.09
C MET A 211 10.49 23.12 -18.00
N GLY A 212 11.77 23.43 -18.19
CA GLY A 212 12.87 22.46 -18.03
C GLY A 212 12.94 21.88 -16.61
N ALA A 213 12.76 22.72 -15.59
CA ALA A 213 12.72 22.29 -14.19
C ALA A 213 11.49 21.40 -13.91
N LEU A 214 10.30 21.76 -14.39
CA LEU A 214 9.07 20.97 -14.24
C LEU A 214 9.18 19.60 -14.91
N LEU A 215 9.70 19.54 -16.14
CA LEU A 215 9.89 18.28 -16.86
C LEU A 215 10.93 17.40 -16.17
N SER A 216 12.04 17.99 -15.71
CA SER A 216 13.06 17.26 -14.95
C SER A 216 12.49 16.67 -13.67
N PHE A 217 11.71 17.45 -12.90
CA PHE A 217 11.03 16.98 -11.71
C PHE A 217 10.05 15.83 -12.03
N GLY A 218 9.26 15.95 -13.11
CA GLY A 218 8.34 14.91 -13.56
C GLY A 218 9.04 13.58 -13.86
N VAL A 219 10.14 13.62 -14.62
CA VAL A 219 10.94 12.42 -14.93
C VAL A 219 11.52 11.79 -13.67
N LEU A 220 12.07 12.60 -12.76
CA LEU A 220 12.62 12.12 -11.49
C LEU A 220 11.55 11.49 -10.60
N PHE A 221 10.38 12.11 -10.52
CA PHE A 221 9.25 11.60 -9.78
C PHE A 221 8.81 10.23 -10.32
N ILE A 222 8.68 10.09 -11.65
CA ILE A 222 8.31 8.81 -12.30
C ILE A 222 9.37 7.75 -12.03
N LEU A 223 10.65 8.07 -12.18
CA LEU A 223 11.76 7.15 -11.91
C LEU A 223 11.72 6.66 -10.45
N PHE A 224 11.57 7.58 -9.51
CA PHE A 224 11.52 7.25 -8.08
C PHE A 224 10.31 6.37 -7.75
N GLN A 225 9.13 6.69 -8.29
CA GLN A 225 7.94 5.86 -8.14
C GLN A 225 8.13 4.48 -8.75
N PHE A 226 8.78 4.37 -9.90
CA PHE A 226 9.10 3.11 -10.54
C PHE A 226 10.04 2.25 -9.69
N LEU A 227 11.14 2.83 -9.19
CA LEU A 227 12.11 2.14 -8.33
C LEU A 227 11.49 1.73 -6.99
N LYS A 228 10.71 2.62 -6.38
CA LYS A 228 9.92 2.33 -5.18
C LYS A 228 8.96 1.17 -5.44
N ARG A 229 8.16 1.23 -6.51
CA ARG A 229 7.20 0.17 -6.84
C ARG A 229 7.87 -1.17 -7.15
N ARG A 230 9.02 -1.15 -7.85
CA ARG A 230 9.81 -2.35 -8.14
C ARG A 230 10.34 -2.99 -6.86
N SER A 231 10.87 -2.19 -5.95
CA SER A 231 11.43 -2.65 -4.67
C SER A 231 10.34 -3.05 -3.66
N LEU A 232 9.13 -2.50 -3.76
CA LEU A 232 7.97 -2.85 -2.95
C LEU A 232 7.09 -3.95 -3.55
N ARG A 233 7.50 -4.62 -4.64
CA ARG A 233 6.71 -5.75 -5.16
C ARG A 233 6.53 -6.81 -4.07
N ALA A 234 5.31 -7.31 -3.96
CA ALA A 234 4.98 -8.42 -3.08
C ALA A 234 5.89 -9.61 -3.39
N GLN A 235 6.41 -10.22 -2.34
CA GLN A 235 7.34 -11.34 -2.42
C GLN A 235 7.05 -12.32 -1.30
N LEU A 236 6.69 -13.54 -1.68
CA LEU A 236 6.64 -14.69 -0.79
C LEU A 236 7.90 -15.53 -1.04
N ARG A 237 8.83 -15.54 -0.08
CA ARG A 237 10.10 -16.26 -0.20
C ARG A 237 10.30 -17.21 0.98
N ILE A 238 9.82 -18.44 0.84
CA ILE A 238 9.83 -19.39 1.95
C ILE A 238 11.18 -20.06 2.17
N ASN A 239 12.07 -20.08 1.16
CA ASN A 239 13.39 -20.70 1.28
C ASN A 239 14.53 -19.69 1.54
N SER A 240 14.23 -18.40 1.74
CA SER A 240 15.26 -17.38 1.93
C SER A 240 14.76 -16.23 2.78
N ALA A 241 15.64 -15.65 3.60
CA ALA A 241 15.35 -14.40 4.28
C ALA A 241 15.01 -13.29 3.27
N VAL A 242 14.00 -12.49 3.58
CA VAL A 242 13.74 -11.25 2.85
C VAL A 242 14.68 -10.18 3.41
N ALA A 243 15.30 -9.39 2.52
CA ALA A 243 16.16 -8.30 2.97
C ALA A 243 15.34 -7.26 3.76
N ASP A 244 15.65 -7.16 5.05
CA ASP A 244 15.10 -6.14 5.93
C ASP A 244 15.58 -4.74 5.54
N GLY A 245 14.76 -3.73 5.85
CA GLY A 245 15.09 -2.33 5.66
C GLY A 245 14.22 -1.58 4.64
N THR A 246 14.60 -0.33 4.40
CA THR A 246 13.84 0.59 3.55
C THR A 246 13.90 0.17 2.08
N TRP A 247 12.93 0.62 1.28
CA TRP A 247 12.92 0.39 -0.17
C TRP A 247 14.26 0.81 -0.84
N TRP A 248 14.91 1.85 -0.28
CA TRP A 248 16.21 2.34 -0.71
C TRP A 248 17.36 1.37 -0.43
N SER A 249 17.43 0.77 0.78
CA SER A 249 18.51 -0.17 1.12
C SER A 249 18.52 -1.38 0.17
N ARG A 250 17.33 -1.75 -0.31
CA ARG A 250 17.04 -2.88 -1.20
C ARG A 250 17.36 -2.64 -2.68
N LEU A 251 17.63 -1.40 -3.08
CA LEU A 251 18.08 -1.13 -4.44
C LEU A 251 19.48 -1.70 -4.66
N SER A 252 19.71 -2.26 -5.84
CA SER A 252 21.04 -2.61 -6.31
C SER A 252 21.94 -1.37 -6.34
N VAL A 253 23.26 -1.57 -6.32
CA VAL A 253 24.23 -0.47 -6.42
C VAL A 253 24.00 0.36 -7.68
N GLY A 254 23.72 -0.31 -8.81
CA GLY A 254 23.38 0.37 -10.07
C GLY A 254 22.08 1.20 -9.99
N GLU A 255 21.03 0.70 -9.34
CA GLU A 255 19.78 1.46 -9.14
C GLU A 255 19.98 2.66 -8.22
N LYS A 256 20.83 2.55 -7.18
CA LYS A 256 21.19 3.69 -6.31
C LYS A 256 21.97 4.74 -7.08
N ILE A 257 22.94 4.32 -7.90
CA ILE A 257 23.69 5.22 -8.78
C ILE A 257 22.74 5.91 -9.76
N ALA A 258 21.82 5.20 -10.38
CA ALA A 258 20.83 5.80 -11.29
C ALA A 258 19.91 6.80 -10.57
N ALA A 259 19.42 6.44 -9.38
CA ALA A 259 18.54 7.29 -8.59
C ALA A 259 19.20 8.60 -8.13
N ILE A 260 20.52 8.64 -7.97
CA ILE A 260 21.29 9.84 -7.62
C ILE A 260 21.80 10.56 -8.89
N GLY A 261 22.34 9.80 -9.83
CA GLY A 261 23.03 10.31 -11.02
C GLY A 261 22.10 10.97 -12.03
N ILE A 262 20.90 10.43 -12.24
CA ILE A 262 19.90 11.04 -13.13
C ILE A 262 19.53 12.46 -12.65
N PRO A 263 19.17 12.70 -11.37
CA PRO A 263 18.91 14.05 -10.89
C PRO A 263 20.09 15.02 -11.08
N ILE A 264 21.31 14.56 -10.80
CA ILE A 264 22.51 15.40 -10.98
C ILE A 264 22.71 15.76 -12.45
N ALA A 265 22.57 14.79 -13.36
CA ALA A 265 22.69 15.02 -14.81
C ALA A 265 21.59 15.95 -15.33
N SER A 266 20.35 15.80 -14.85
CA SER A 266 19.25 16.70 -15.18
C SER A 266 19.53 18.14 -14.73
N LEU A 267 20.01 18.33 -13.50
CA LEU A 267 20.38 19.66 -12.99
C LEU A 267 21.56 20.26 -13.77
N ALA A 268 22.56 19.47 -14.10
CA ALA A 268 23.70 19.91 -14.90
C ALA A 268 23.26 20.37 -16.29
N THR A 269 22.34 19.63 -16.92
CA THR A 269 21.77 19.98 -18.24
C THR A 269 21.03 21.31 -18.19
N VAL A 270 20.21 21.53 -17.17
CA VAL A 270 19.52 22.82 -16.95
C VAL A 270 20.54 23.95 -16.75
N GLY A 271 21.59 23.72 -15.96
CA GLY A 271 22.66 24.69 -15.74
C GLY A 271 23.42 25.06 -17.03
N THR A 272 23.74 24.07 -17.86
CA THR A 272 24.38 24.31 -19.17
C THR A 272 23.49 25.13 -20.10
N LEU A 273 22.19 24.86 -20.12
CA LEU A 273 21.24 25.63 -20.93
C LEU A 273 21.14 27.10 -20.46
N ILE A 274 21.10 27.33 -19.14
CA ILE A 274 21.09 28.68 -18.56
C ILE A 274 22.38 29.42 -18.92
N SER A 275 23.54 28.77 -18.77
CA SER A 275 24.84 29.38 -19.09
C SER A 275 24.94 29.75 -20.58
N ALA A 276 24.56 28.83 -21.47
CA ALA A 276 24.59 29.08 -22.91
C ALA A 276 23.66 30.22 -23.32
N ALA A 277 22.49 30.33 -22.68
CA ALA A 277 21.56 31.41 -22.94
C ALA A 277 22.06 32.77 -22.38
N SER A 278 22.72 32.77 -21.21
CA SER A 278 23.36 33.97 -20.65
C SER A 278 24.46 34.52 -21.56
N ASP A 279 25.31 33.64 -22.11
CA ASP A 279 26.38 34.03 -23.05
C ASP A 279 25.84 34.60 -24.37
N ALA A 280 24.65 34.16 -24.79
CA ALA A 280 23.98 34.66 -26.00
C ALA A 280 23.30 36.03 -25.80
N ILE A 281 22.95 36.39 -24.56
CA ILE A 281 22.31 37.67 -24.21
C ILE A 281 23.34 38.75 -23.88
N GLY A 282 24.50 38.36 -23.35
CA GLY A 282 25.59 39.30 -23.01
C GLY A 282 26.43 39.80 -24.20
N LYS A 283 26.10 39.40 -25.42
CA LYS A 283 26.73 39.86 -26.68
C LYS A 283 25.75 40.71 -27.48
#